data_AF-A0A1H4J6F0-F1
#
_entry.id   AF-A0A1H4J6F0-F1
#
_cell.length_a   1.000
_cell.length_b   1.000
_cell.length_c   1.000
_cell.angle_alpha   90.00
_cell.angle_beta   90.00
_cell.angle_gamma   90.00
#
_symmetry.space_group_name_H-M   'P 1'
#
loop_
_entity.id
_entity.type
_entity.pdbx_description
1 polymer ?
#
loop_
_entity_poly.entity_id
_entity_poly.type
_entity_poly.pdbx_seq_one_letter_code
_entity_poly.pdbx_strand_id
1 'polypeptide(L)'
;MKRPMKRMALLAMSLGLFAGAAVAQTALPMIEDLDASGDWSHAELQSVWPDLTAEGFAAIDTDANGAVSPEELQAAVDAGLVQLPAQ
;
A
#
# COMPACT_ATOMS: atom_id res chain seq x y z
N MET A 1 22.40 -20.13 32.15
CA MET A 1 22.25 -18.65 32.01
C MET A 1 20.85 -18.36 31.48
N LYS A 2 20.01 -17.64 32.24
CA LYS A 2 18.59 -17.39 31.90
C LYS A 2 18.46 -16.23 30.88
N ARG A 3 17.65 -16.41 29.82
CA ARG A 3 17.37 -15.41 28.76
C ARG A 3 16.35 -14.35 29.24
N PRO A 4 16.25 -13.19 28.57
CA PRO A 4 14.96 -12.91 27.92
C PRO A 4 15.03 -12.18 26.56
N MET A 5 14.15 -12.60 25.65
CA MET A 5 13.86 -11.99 24.34
C MET A 5 13.17 -10.63 24.53
N LYS A 6 13.48 -9.66 23.66
CA LYS A 6 13.06 -8.27 23.83
C LYS A 6 11.78 -7.98 23.02
N ARG A 7 10.68 -7.95 23.78
CA ARG A 7 9.48 -7.10 23.68
C ARG A 7 8.49 -7.37 22.55
N MET A 8 7.36 -7.90 23.02
CA MET A 8 6.13 -8.20 22.32
C MET A 8 5.44 -6.94 21.78
N ALA A 9 4.87 -7.11 20.59
CA ALA A 9 3.65 -6.53 20.03
C ALA A 9 2.89 -5.56 20.93
N LEU A 10 2.67 -4.33 20.42
CA LEU A 10 1.58 -3.47 20.89
C LEU A 10 0.56 -3.32 19.76
N LEU A 11 -0.41 -4.22 19.79
CA LEU A 11 -1.63 -4.23 19.00
C LEU A 11 -2.53 -3.07 19.47
N ALA A 12 -2.62 -2.00 18.68
CA ALA A 12 -3.59 -0.94 18.86
C ALA A 12 -4.67 -1.05 17.77
N MET A 13 -5.59 -2.00 17.93
CA MET A 13 -6.72 -2.16 17.01
C MET A 13 -7.91 -1.36 17.53
N SER A 14 -7.95 -0.07 17.18
CA SER A 14 -9.13 0.78 17.36
C SER A 14 -10.19 0.39 16.33
N LEU A 15 -11.18 -0.40 16.76
CA LEU A 15 -12.34 -0.76 15.96
C LEU A 15 -13.30 0.45 15.86
N GLY A 16 -13.10 1.29 14.85
CA GLY A 16 -14.08 2.30 14.44
C GLY A 16 -15.07 1.69 13.45
N LEU A 17 -16.33 1.52 13.85
CA LEU A 17 -17.42 1.21 12.91
C LEU A 17 -17.62 2.41 11.99
N PHE A 18 -17.13 2.32 10.75
CA PHE A 18 -17.58 3.16 9.65
C PHE A 18 -18.62 2.41 8.83
N ALA A 19 -19.90 2.74 9.04
CA ALA A 19 -20.95 2.47 8.06
C ALA A 19 -20.80 3.52 6.93
N GLY A 20 -19.79 3.33 6.08
CA GLY A 20 -19.52 4.15 4.91
C GLY A 20 -20.31 3.63 3.70
N ALA A 21 -20.81 4.56 2.86
CA ALA A 21 -21.45 4.25 1.60
C ALA A 21 -20.65 3.22 0.80
N ALA A 22 -21.34 2.34 0.06
CA ALA A 22 -20.72 1.49 -0.95
C ALA A 22 -20.15 2.39 -2.06
N VAL A 23 -18.99 2.98 -1.81
CA VAL A 23 -18.15 3.59 -2.84
C VAL A 23 -17.78 2.45 -3.77
N ALA A 24 -18.06 2.61 -5.06
CA ALA A 24 -17.52 1.72 -6.06
C ALA A 24 -16.00 1.84 -6.00
N GLN A 25 -15.36 0.95 -5.24
CA GLN A 25 -13.91 0.87 -5.17
C GLN A 25 -13.42 0.48 -6.56
N THR A 26 -12.57 1.32 -7.14
CA THR A 26 -11.91 0.98 -8.39
C THR A 26 -11.06 -0.27 -8.11
N ALA A 27 -11.33 -1.36 -8.82
CA ALA A 27 -10.58 -2.60 -8.59
C ALA A 27 -9.11 -2.37 -8.97
N LEU A 28 -8.22 -2.45 -7.96
CA LEU A 28 -6.79 -2.40 -8.18
C LEU A 28 -6.33 -3.67 -8.92
N PRO A 29 -5.31 -3.55 -9.79
CA PRO A 29 -4.68 -4.70 -10.42
C PRO A 29 -4.06 -5.60 -9.35
N MET A 30 -3.93 -6.88 -9.68
CA MET A 30 -3.16 -7.80 -8.85
C MET A 30 -1.68 -7.42 -8.95
N ILE A 31 -1.09 -7.01 -7.84
CA ILE A 31 0.34 -6.74 -7.69
C ILE A 31 0.90 -7.82 -6.78
N GLU A 32 1.99 -8.45 -7.21
CA GLU A 32 2.66 -9.48 -6.42
C GLU A 32 3.46 -8.82 -5.29
N ASP A 33 3.17 -9.22 -4.05
CA ASP A 33 3.95 -8.89 -2.86
C ASP A 33 4.98 -10.02 -2.66
N LEU A 34 6.19 -9.81 -3.18
CA LEU A 34 7.25 -10.80 -3.25
C LEU A 34 7.93 -11.01 -1.90
N ASP A 35 7.92 -9.98 -1.04
CA ASP A 35 8.53 -10.03 0.29
C ASP A 35 7.53 -10.30 1.43
N ALA A 36 6.24 -10.39 1.10
CA ALA A 36 5.13 -10.63 2.02
C ALA A 36 5.02 -9.55 3.12
N SER A 37 5.34 -8.30 2.79
CA SER A 37 5.27 -7.17 3.71
C SER A 37 3.83 -6.71 3.98
N GLY A 38 2.92 -6.93 3.03
CA GLY A 38 1.55 -6.42 3.05
C GLY A 38 1.38 -5.06 2.35
N ASP A 39 2.49 -4.43 1.96
CA ASP A 39 2.56 -3.20 1.17
C ASP A 39 3.38 -3.49 -0.11
N TRP A 40 3.47 -2.52 -1.04
CA TRP A 40 4.27 -2.71 -2.26
C TRP A 40 5.46 -1.77 -2.33
N SER A 41 6.61 -2.35 -2.60
CA SER A 41 7.82 -1.62 -2.96
C SER A 41 7.72 -1.01 -4.36
N HIS A 42 8.61 -0.05 -4.66
CA HIS A 42 8.70 0.56 -5.99
C HIS A 42 8.91 -0.49 -7.10
N ALA A 43 9.74 -1.51 -6.84
CA ALA A 43 10.03 -2.55 -7.81
C ALA A 43 8.81 -3.46 -8.09
N GLU A 44 7.98 -3.72 -7.08
CA GLU A 44 6.76 -4.52 -7.23
C GLU A 44 5.70 -3.75 -8.02
N LEU A 45 5.52 -2.45 -7.72
CA LEU A 45 4.64 -1.60 -8.52
C LEU A 45 5.09 -1.49 -9.98
N GLN A 46 6.39 -1.54 -10.25
CA GLN A 46 6.92 -1.52 -11.62
C GLN A 46 6.54 -2.77 -12.44
N SER A 47 6.10 -3.86 -11.80
CA SER A 47 5.55 -5.01 -12.53
C SER A 47 4.27 -4.66 -13.30
N VAL A 48 3.51 -3.67 -12.78
CA VAL A 48 2.24 -3.19 -13.35
C VAL A 48 2.43 -1.85 -14.05
N TRP A 49 3.28 -0.98 -13.51
CA TRP A 49 3.61 0.34 -14.04
C TRP A 49 5.10 0.46 -14.36
N PRO A 50 5.58 -0.08 -15.49
CA PRO A 50 7.00 -0.09 -15.84
C PRO A 50 7.63 1.32 -15.88
N ASP A 51 6.83 2.32 -16.22
CA ASP A 51 7.24 3.71 -16.32
C ASP A 51 7.10 4.49 -14.99
N LEU A 52 6.74 3.83 -13.88
CA LEU A 52 6.66 4.46 -12.57
C LEU A 52 8.06 4.92 -12.13
N THR A 53 8.23 6.24 -12.07
CA THR A 53 9.47 6.88 -11.61
C THR A 53 9.54 6.89 -10.08
N ALA A 54 10.73 7.08 -9.52
CA ALA A 54 10.90 7.23 -8.07
C ALA A 54 10.13 8.46 -7.52
N GLU A 55 10.02 9.53 -8.31
CA GLU A 55 9.23 10.71 -7.96
C GLU A 55 7.74 10.40 -7.96
N GLY A 56 7.26 9.61 -8.93
CA GLY A 56 5.87 9.13 -8.96
C GLY A 56 5.56 8.20 -7.79
N PHE A 57 6.48 7.29 -7.45
CA PHE A 57 6.37 6.44 -6.26
C PHE A 57 6.27 7.27 -4.98
N ALA A 58 7.16 8.25 -4.78
CA ALA A 58 7.15 9.13 -3.63
C ALA A 58 5.91 10.05 -3.56
N ALA A 59 5.21 10.26 -4.67
CA ALA A 59 3.94 10.97 -4.68
C ALA A 59 2.77 10.09 -4.21
N ILE A 60 2.91 8.76 -4.27
CA ILE A 60 1.92 7.78 -3.82
C ILE A 60 2.19 7.40 -2.35
N ASP A 61 3.46 7.21 -1.97
CA ASP A 61 3.91 6.97 -0.58
C ASP A 61 3.78 8.24 0.26
N THR A 62 2.57 8.47 0.80
CA THR A 62 2.21 9.71 1.49
C THR A 62 2.71 9.77 2.93
N ASP A 63 2.92 8.62 3.55
CA ASP A 63 3.49 8.53 4.90
C ASP A 63 5.03 8.46 4.90
N ALA A 64 5.64 8.33 3.71
CA ALA A 64 7.07 8.27 3.45
C ALA A 64 7.76 7.10 4.17
N ASN A 65 7.08 5.97 4.28
CA ASN A 65 7.62 4.77 4.92
C ASN A 65 8.49 3.92 3.97
N GLY A 66 8.51 4.23 2.67
CA GLY A 66 9.29 3.53 1.64
C GLY A 66 8.54 2.40 0.93
N ALA A 67 7.25 2.21 1.22
CA ALA A 67 6.33 1.27 0.60
C ALA A 67 4.99 1.97 0.34
N VAL A 68 4.19 1.41 -0.57
CA VAL A 68 2.85 1.91 -0.88
C VAL A 68 1.82 0.92 -0.37
N SER A 69 0.98 1.38 0.55
CA SER A 69 -0.15 0.59 1.04
C SER A 69 -1.29 0.50 0.01
N PRO A 70 -2.20 -0.49 0.14
CA PRO A 70 -3.42 -0.57 -0.66
C PRO A 70 -4.27 0.70 -0.62
N GLU A 71 -4.36 1.33 0.54
CA GLU A 71 -5.12 2.56 0.74
C GLU A 71 -4.49 3.75 -0.01
N GLU A 72 -3.17 3.86 0.02
CA GLU A 72 -2.43 4.90 -0.71
C GLU A 72 -2.53 4.73 -2.22
N LEU A 73 -2.38 3.48 -2.70
CA LEU A 73 -2.54 3.19 -4.12
C LEU A 73 -3.97 3.50 -4.60
N GLN A 74 -4.98 3.14 -3.81
CA GLN A 74 -6.37 3.47 -4.12
C GLN A 74 -6.58 4.98 -4.18
N ALA A 75 -6.06 5.72 -3.20
CA ALA A 75 -6.14 7.18 -3.17
C ALA A 75 -5.45 7.80 -4.39
N ALA A 76 -4.30 7.27 -4.81
CA ALA A 76 -3.58 7.74 -5.98
C ALA A 76 -4.35 7.48 -7.29
N VAL A 77 -5.05 6.35 -7.40
CA VAL A 77 -5.94 6.04 -8.53
C VAL A 77 -7.14 6.98 -8.55
N ASP A 78 -7.79 7.19 -7.41
CA ASP A 78 -8.96 8.05 -7.29
C ASP A 78 -8.61 9.53 -7.56
N ALA A 79 -7.39 9.94 -7.19
CA ALA A 79 -6.84 11.27 -7.49
C ALA A 79 -6.32 11.41 -8.93
N GLY A 80 -6.25 10.32 -9.70
CA GLY A 80 -5.70 10.31 -11.06
C GLY A 80 -4.18 10.51 -11.13
N LEU A 81 -3.46 10.31 -10.02
CA LEU A 81 -2.00 10.31 -9.96
C LEU A 81 -1.43 9.05 -10.64
N VAL A 82 -2.15 7.94 -10.54
CA VAL A 82 -1.83 6.67 -11.17
C VAL A 82 -3.00 6.27 -12.07
N GLN A 83 -2.70 6.00 -13.34
CA GLN A 83 -3.66 5.41 -14.26
C GLN A 83 -3.55 3.90 -14.21
N LEU A 84 -4.67 3.22 -13.97
CA LEU A 84 -4.70 1.77 -14.06
C LEU A 84 -4.32 1.32 -15.47
N PRO A 85 -3.50 0.27 -15.62
CA PRO A 85 -3.24 -0.30 -16.93
C PRO A 85 -4.57 -0.78 -17.55
N ALA A 86 -4.62 -0.78 -18.87
CA ALA A 86 -5.73 -1.43 -19.57
C ALA A 86 -5.72 -2.92 -19.18
N GLN A 87 -6.81 -3.38 -18.57
CA GLN A 87 -7.03 -4.77 -18.16
C GLN A 87 -7.10 -5.70 -19.37
#